data_AF-A0A5E4XBY6-F1
#
_entry.id   AF-A0A5E4XBY6-F1
#
_cell.length_a   1.000
_cell.length_b   1.000
_cell.length_c   1.000
_cell.angle_alpha   90.00
_cell.angle_beta   90.00
_cell.angle_gamma   90.00
#
_symmetry.space_group_name_H-M   'P 1'
#
loop_
_entity.id
_entity.type
_entity.pdbx_description
1 polymer ?
#
loop_
_entity_poly.entity_id
_entity_poly.type
_entity_poly.pdbx_seq_one_letter_code
_entity_poly.pdbx_strand_id
1 'polypeptide(L)'
;MNSLLQLWYEVCERAPASLIDGKKYLNIIAADVMLLGVEIERACLPPAPKSVVETLESGWHPIETAPRDGTDLLLTNRAVISVGHWLHQDAYIREHRDFDGRWIGQDESDGFDDWIDWSGGMNPKPTHWMPLPAAPIDEVTHAEARQD
;
A
#
# COMPACT_ATOMS: atom_id res chain seq x y z
N MET A 1 -34.86 -5.26 3.08
CA MET A 1 -35.05 -6.44 3.96
C MET A 1 -34.63 -7.69 3.19
N ASN A 2 -33.75 -8.50 3.80
CA ASN A 2 -33.27 -9.83 3.42
C ASN A 2 -32.34 -9.98 2.19
N SER A 3 -31.11 -9.47 2.28
CA SER A 3 -30.04 -9.76 1.31
C SER A 3 -29.30 -11.09 1.58
N LEU A 4 -29.03 -11.41 2.85
CA LEU A 4 -28.17 -12.56 3.20
C LEU A 4 -28.86 -13.92 3.08
N LEU A 5 -30.14 -14.00 3.44
CA LEU A 5 -30.89 -15.27 3.37
C LEU A 5 -31.09 -15.70 1.90
N GLN A 6 -31.36 -14.73 1.01
CA GLN A 6 -31.56 -14.97 -0.42
C GLN A 6 -30.26 -15.45 -1.09
N LEU A 7 -29.14 -14.79 -0.79
CA LEU A 7 -27.80 -15.18 -1.28
C LEU A 7 -27.39 -16.56 -0.75
N TRP A 8 -27.68 -16.85 0.51
CA TRP A 8 -27.47 -18.17 1.08
C TRP A 8 -28.25 -19.25 0.34
N TYR A 9 -29.51 -18.98 -0.04
CA TYR A 9 -30.28 -19.91 -0.87
C TYR A 9 -29.68 -20.10 -2.27
N GLU A 10 -29.22 -19.04 -2.93
CA GLU A 10 -28.59 -19.14 -4.25
C GLU A 10 -27.28 -19.95 -4.22
N VAL A 11 -26.46 -19.77 -3.18
CA VAL A 11 -25.24 -20.57 -2.98
C VAL A 11 -25.61 -22.05 -2.75
N CYS A 12 -26.62 -22.31 -1.92
CA CYS A 12 -27.09 -23.67 -1.65
C CYS A 12 -27.70 -24.36 -2.89
N GLU A 13 -28.33 -23.61 -3.80
CA GLU A 13 -28.86 -24.14 -5.06
C GLU A 13 -27.76 -24.46 -6.09
N ARG A 14 -26.68 -23.68 -6.10
CA ARG A 14 -25.59 -23.83 -7.07
C ARG A 14 -24.53 -24.84 -6.63
N ALA A 15 -24.32 -25.00 -5.33
CA ALA A 15 -23.30 -25.89 -4.81
C ALA A 15 -23.67 -27.37 -5.05
N PRO A 16 -22.81 -28.15 -5.72
CA PRO A 16 -23.05 -29.58 -5.89
C PRO A 16 -23.08 -30.25 -4.52
N ALA A 17 -24.14 -31.01 -4.25
CA ALA A 17 -24.28 -31.72 -2.99
C ALA A 17 -23.79 -33.17 -3.11
N SER A 18 -22.98 -33.61 -2.16
CA SER A 18 -22.55 -35.00 -2.04
C SER A 18 -23.35 -35.73 -0.96
N LEU A 19 -23.61 -37.02 -1.20
CA LEU A 19 -24.15 -37.93 -0.20
C LEU A 19 -23.00 -38.73 0.41
N ILE A 20 -22.78 -38.54 1.72
CA ILE A 20 -21.78 -39.28 2.49
C ILE A 20 -22.54 -39.90 3.68
N ASP A 21 -22.50 -41.23 3.81
CA ASP A 21 -23.21 -41.99 4.85
C ASP A 21 -24.70 -41.65 4.99
N GLY A 22 -25.38 -41.46 3.85
CA GLY A 22 -26.81 -41.12 3.82
C GLY A 22 -27.15 -39.69 4.24
N LYS A 23 -26.14 -38.85 4.52
CA LYS A 23 -26.30 -37.43 4.82
C LYS A 23 -25.88 -36.57 3.63
N LYS A 24 -26.66 -35.53 3.36
CA LYS A 24 -26.41 -34.57 2.27
C LYS A 24 -25.49 -33.46 2.78
N TYR A 25 -24.33 -33.31 2.13
CA TYR A 25 -23.35 -32.25 2.39
C TYR A 25 -23.26 -31.35 1.17
N LEU A 26 -23.21 -30.03 1.38
CA LEU A 26 -22.91 -29.08 0.32
C LEU A 26 -21.39 -29.03 0.16
N ASN A 27 -20.89 -29.21 -1.07
CA ASN A 27 -19.48 -29.02 -1.36
C ASN A 27 -19.26 -27.53 -1.63
N ILE A 28 -18.94 -26.79 -0.57
CA ILE A 28 -18.61 -25.37 -0.64
C ILE A 28 -17.11 -25.28 -0.89
N ILE A 29 -16.71 -24.73 -2.04
CA ILE A 29 -15.29 -24.50 -2.34
C ILE A 29 -14.85 -23.14 -1.79
N ALA A 30 -13.54 -22.92 -1.65
CA ALA A 30 -13.01 -21.65 -1.13
C ALA A 30 -13.52 -20.42 -1.91
N ALA A 31 -13.76 -20.55 -3.21
CA ALA A 31 -14.37 -19.51 -4.04
C ALA A 31 -15.81 -19.14 -3.58
N ASP A 32 -16.60 -20.10 -3.12
CA ASP A 32 -17.98 -19.88 -2.64
C ASP A 32 -17.99 -19.16 -1.27
N VAL A 33 -16.99 -19.44 -0.42
CA VAL A 33 -16.79 -18.74 0.86
C VAL A 33 -16.36 -17.29 0.64
N MET A 34 -15.50 -17.04 -0.35
CA MET A 34 -15.09 -15.70 -0.74
C MET A 34 -16.27 -14.86 -1.26
N LEU A 35 -17.16 -15.46 -2.07
CA LEU A 35 -18.40 -14.82 -2.53
C LEU A 35 -19.33 -14.43 -1.37
N LEU A 36 -19.42 -15.25 -0.33
CA LEU A 36 -20.20 -14.92 0.88
C LEU A 36 -19.53 -13.83 1.73
N GLY A 37 -18.19 -13.85 1.86
CA GLY A 37 -17.43 -12.85 2.60
C GLY A 37 -17.50 -11.45 1.98
N VAL A 38 -17.30 -11.36 0.66
CA VAL A 38 -17.34 -10.09 -0.09
C VAL A 38 -18.73 -9.44 -0.02
N GLU A 39 -19.80 -10.23 -0.08
CA GLU A 39 -21.16 -9.69 -0.07
C GLU A 39 -21.63 -9.27 1.33
N ILE A 40 -21.11 -9.90 2.40
CA ILE A 40 -21.32 -9.43 3.78
C ILE A 40 -20.63 -8.07 3.98
N GLU A 41 -19.41 -7.89 3.47
CA GLU A 41 -18.71 -6.59 3.50
C GLU A 41 -19.45 -5.53 2.66
N ARG A 42 -19.97 -5.88 1.47
CA ARG A 42 -20.76 -4.97 0.61
C ARG A 42 -22.15 -4.63 1.19
N ALA A 43 -22.76 -5.52 1.97
CA ALA A 43 -24.08 -5.30 2.56
C ALA A 43 -24.03 -4.48 3.85
N CYS A 44 -22.91 -4.52 4.58
CA CYS A 44 -22.73 -3.83 5.86
C CYS A 44 -21.98 -2.50 5.75
N LEU A 45 -21.30 -2.22 4.64
CA LEU A 45 -20.60 -0.96 4.39
C LEU A 45 -21.27 -0.19 3.25
N PRO A 46 -21.40 1.16 3.33
CA PRO A 46 -21.81 1.95 2.17
C PRO A 46 -20.86 1.65 1.00
N PRO A 47 -21.34 1.68 -0.26
CA PRO A 47 -20.50 1.35 -1.41
C PRO A 47 -19.26 2.24 -1.38
N ALA A 48 -18.10 1.61 -1.17
CA ALA A 48 -16.83 2.31 -1.23
C ALA A 48 -16.77 3.00 -2.61
N PRO A 49 -16.37 4.29 -2.67
CA PRO A 49 -16.22 4.97 -3.95
C PRO A 49 -15.33 4.11 -4.86
N LYS A 50 -15.64 4.02 -6.16
CA LYS A 50 -14.92 3.19 -7.14
C LYS A 50 -13.38 3.34 -7.06
N SER A 51 -12.91 4.52 -6.67
CA SER A 51 -11.49 4.81 -6.46
C SER A 51 -10.81 3.96 -5.39
N VAL A 52 -11.53 3.52 -4.35
CA VAL A 52 -10.97 2.72 -3.25
C VAL A 52 -10.75 1.27 -3.68
N VAL A 53 -11.63 0.73 -4.52
CA VAL A 53 -11.60 -0.68 -4.94
C VAL A 53 -10.49 -0.95 -5.98
N GLU A 54 -10.28 -0.05 -6.95
CA GLU A 54 -9.19 -0.19 -7.93
C GLU A 54 -7.79 -0.09 -7.30
N THR A 55 -7.68 0.62 -6.18
CA THR A 55 -6.42 0.88 -5.49
C THR A 55 -5.91 -0.40 -4.80
N LEU A 56 -6.80 -1.17 -4.15
CA LEU A 56 -6.44 -2.39 -3.40
C LEU A 56 -5.94 -3.56 -4.28
N GLU A 57 -6.40 -3.68 -5.53
CA GLU A 57 -5.94 -4.78 -6.43
C GLU A 57 -4.60 -4.49 -7.12
N SER A 58 -4.15 -3.22 -7.14
CA SER A 58 -2.94 -2.80 -7.85
C SER A 58 -1.67 -2.74 -6.99
N GLY A 59 -1.81 -2.86 -5.66
CA GLY A 59 -0.72 -2.63 -4.70
C GLY A 59 -0.38 -1.16 -4.46
N TRP A 60 -1.04 -0.23 -5.15
CA TRP A 60 -0.96 1.20 -4.88
C TRP A 60 -1.90 1.58 -3.75
N HIS A 61 -1.55 2.63 -3.02
CA HIS A 61 -2.33 3.18 -1.91
C HIS A 61 -2.45 4.70 -2.07
N PRO A 62 -3.51 5.34 -1.57
CA PRO A 62 -3.61 6.80 -1.58
C PRO A 62 -2.44 7.44 -0.81
N ILE A 63 -1.91 8.55 -1.30
CA ILE A 63 -0.72 9.18 -0.71
C ILE A 63 -0.93 9.59 0.76
N GLU A 64 -2.17 9.87 1.17
CA GLU A 64 -2.52 10.25 2.53
C GLU A 64 -2.29 9.13 3.55
N THR A 65 -2.19 7.87 3.10
CA THR A 65 -1.92 6.70 3.95
C THR A 65 -0.46 6.30 4.02
N ALA A 66 0.43 7.00 3.29
CA ALA A 66 1.84 6.69 3.26
C ALA A 66 2.54 7.01 4.59
N PRO A 67 3.57 6.23 4.99
CA PRO A 67 4.36 6.53 6.17
C PRO A 67 5.15 7.84 5.99
N ARG A 68 5.08 8.73 6.97
CA ARG A 68 5.77 10.02 6.99
C ARG A 68 7.04 10.01 7.83
N ASP A 69 7.74 8.88 7.82
CA ASP A 69 8.91 8.61 8.65
C ASP A 69 10.24 8.69 7.88
N GLY A 70 10.19 9.15 6.62
CA GLY A 70 11.35 9.22 5.73
C GLY A 70 11.70 7.90 5.03
N THR A 71 10.88 6.85 5.17
CA THR A 71 11.06 5.60 4.43
C THR A 71 10.90 5.85 2.93
N ASP A 72 11.81 5.28 2.13
CA ASP A 72 11.72 5.33 0.66
C ASP A 72 10.55 4.47 0.14
N LEU A 73 9.76 5.06 -0.75
CA LEU A 73 8.58 4.49 -1.37
C LEU A 73 8.63 4.74 -2.87
N LEU A 74 7.86 3.96 -3.64
CA LEU A 74 7.49 4.36 -4.99
C LEU A 74 6.33 5.34 -4.90
N LEU A 75 6.46 6.48 -5.56
CA LEU A 75 5.47 7.55 -5.62
C LEU A 75 4.98 7.72 -7.05
N THR A 76 3.71 8.12 -7.21
CA THR A 76 3.20 8.50 -8.53
C THR A 76 2.17 9.62 -8.49
N ASN A 77 2.27 10.54 -9.46
CA ASN A 77 1.26 11.53 -9.78
C ASN A 77 0.37 11.11 -10.98
N ARG A 78 0.39 9.82 -11.32
CA ARG A 78 -0.24 9.19 -12.51
C ARG A 78 0.39 9.53 -13.86
N ALA A 79 1.36 10.43 -13.91
CA ALA A 79 2.14 10.71 -15.12
C ALA A 79 3.53 10.04 -15.06
N VAL A 80 4.15 10.02 -13.89
CA VAL A 80 5.47 9.42 -13.64
C VAL A 80 5.44 8.56 -12.39
N ILE A 81 6.36 7.60 -12.32
CA ILE A 81 6.67 6.82 -11.12
C ILE A 81 8.12 7.12 -10.75
N SER A 82 8.37 7.43 -9.48
CA SER A 82 9.71 7.76 -8.97
C SER A 82 9.86 7.27 -7.54
N VAL A 83 11.10 7.05 -7.09
CA VAL A 83 11.39 6.75 -5.69
C VAL A 83 11.46 8.07 -4.92
N GLY A 84 10.84 8.12 -3.76
CA GLY A 84 10.87 9.28 -2.87
C GLY A 84 10.37 8.97 -1.47
N HIS A 85 10.35 9.99 -0.62
CA HIS A 85 9.97 9.87 0.79
C HIS A 85 9.35 11.17 1.31
N TRP A 86 8.79 11.10 2.51
CA TRP A 86 8.38 12.29 3.25
C TRP A 86 9.61 12.99 3.82
N LEU A 87 9.81 14.25 3.47
CA LEU A 87 10.89 15.06 4.03
C LEU A 87 10.29 16.09 4.98
N HIS A 88 10.63 15.94 6.26
CA HIS A 88 10.41 16.97 7.28
C HIS A 88 11.75 17.63 7.63
N GLN A 89 11.81 18.94 7.52
CA GLN A 89 12.94 19.78 7.91
C GLN A 89 12.40 20.99 8.67
N ASP A 90 12.85 21.17 9.91
CA ASP A 90 12.48 22.35 10.69
C ASP A 90 13.07 23.62 10.08
N ALA A 91 12.35 24.72 10.24
CA ALA A 91 12.86 26.04 9.93
C ALA A 91 14.10 26.35 10.78
N TYR A 92 15.10 26.98 10.18
CA TYR A 92 16.30 27.36 10.91
C TYR A 92 16.94 28.62 10.35
N ILE A 93 17.75 29.24 11.21
CA ILE A 93 18.74 30.24 10.86
C ILE A 93 20.08 29.75 11.42
N ARG A 94 21.09 29.64 10.55
CA ARG A 94 22.44 29.24 10.92
C ARG A 94 23.41 30.32 10.48
N GLU A 95 23.95 31.05 11.45
CA GLU A 95 25.03 32.01 11.20
C GLU A 95 26.37 31.30 10.96
N HIS A 96 27.12 31.81 10.01
CA HIS A 96 28.51 31.42 9.76
C HIS A 96 29.44 32.50 10.30
N ARG A 97 30.45 32.08 11.07
CA ARG A 97 31.47 32.96 11.63
C ARG A 97 32.86 32.43 11.27
N ASP A 98 33.81 33.34 11.07
CA ASP A 98 35.21 32.98 10.90
C ASP A 98 35.83 32.50 12.24
N PHE A 99 37.09 32.07 12.20
CA PHE A 99 37.80 31.62 13.40
C PHE A 99 37.96 32.71 14.48
N ASP A 100 37.86 33.99 14.11
CA ASP A 100 37.92 35.13 15.02
C ASP A 100 36.51 35.51 15.54
N GLY A 101 35.47 34.77 15.18
CA GLY A 101 34.08 35.00 15.57
C GLY A 101 33.36 36.11 14.79
N ARG A 102 33.97 36.66 13.73
CA ARG A 102 33.33 37.67 12.87
C ARG A 102 32.31 37.00 11.96
N TRP A 103 31.18 37.68 11.76
CA TRP A 103 30.12 37.21 10.86
C TRP A 103 30.62 37.18 9.41
N ILE A 104 30.38 36.06 8.72
CA ILE A 104 30.75 35.88 7.31
C ILE A 104 29.59 35.40 6.43
N GLY A 105 28.44 35.08 7.03
CA GLY A 105 27.27 34.65 6.29
C GLY A 105 26.18 34.05 7.17
N GLN A 106 25.09 33.65 6.54
CA GLN A 106 23.97 32.98 7.18
C GLN A 106 23.27 32.09 6.16
N ASP A 107 22.90 30.87 6.59
CA ASP A 107 21.90 30.05 5.91
C ASP A 107 20.57 30.20 6.65
N GLU A 108 19.49 30.31 5.90
CA GLU A 108 18.14 30.28 6.45
C GLU A 108 17.25 29.35 5.64
N SER A 109 16.30 28.73 6.32
CA SER A 109 15.29 27.87 5.72
C SER A 109 13.99 28.07 6.47
N ASP A 110 12.89 28.21 5.73
CA ASP A 110 11.54 28.22 6.28
C ASP A 110 11.05 26.81 6.68
N GLY A 111 11.93 25.81 6.56
CA GLY A 111 11.60 24.40 6.73
C GLY A 111 10.99 23.80 5.45
N PHE A 112 10.77 22.50 5.50
CA PHE A 112 10.15 21.75 4.42
C PHE A 112 9.33 20.61 5.02
N ASP A 113 8.09 20.42 4.56
CA ASP A 113 7.22 19.36 5.06
C ASP A 113 6.32 18.86 3.92
N ASP A 114 6.89 18.01 3.06
CA ASP A 114 6.20 17.47 1.88
C ASP A 114 6.87 16.21 1.32
N TRP A 115 6.23 15.60 0.33
CA TRP A 115 6.79 14.50 -0.45
C TRP A 115 7.84 15.01 -1.44
N ILE A 116 9.02 14.41 -1.40
CA ILE A 116 10.10 14.67 -2.35
C ILE A 116 10.52 13.38 -3.04
N ASP A 117 10.86 13.48 -4.32
CA ASP A 117 11.52 12.39 -5.05
C ASP A 117 13.00 12.71 -5.22
N TRP A 118 13.81 11.73 -5.60
CA TRP A 118 15.26 11.92 -5.76
C TRP A 118 15.64 12.87 -6.91
N SER A 119 14.67 13.34 -7.70
CA SER A 119 14.85 14.34 -8.76
C SER A 119 14.65 15.78 -8.27
N GLY A 120 14.42 15.99 -6.97
CA GLY A 120 14.19 17.30 -6.38
C GLY A 120 12.72 17.68 -6.24
N GLY A 121 11.80 16.72 -6.38
CA GLY A 121 10.37 16.89 -6.15
C GLY A 121 9.52 16.44 -7.34
N MET A 122 8.29 15.99 -7.05
CA MET A 122 7.33 15.57 -8.07
C MET A 122 6.29 16.68 -8.32
N ASN A 123 6.18 17.14 -9.57
CA ASN A 123 5.16 18.10 -9.99
C ASN A 123 4.35 17.55 -11.18
N PRO A 124 3.01 17.35 -11.06
CA PRO A 124 2.19 17.53 -9.86
C PRO A 124 2.61 16.63 -8.68
N LYS A 125 2.21 16.99 -7.46
CA LYS A 125 2.49 16.21 -6.24
C LYS A 125 2.06 14.75 -6.40
N PRO A 126 2.71 13.82 -5.70
CA PRO A 126 2.29 12.43 -5.73
C PRO A 126 0.88 12.29 -5.18
N THR A 127 0.16 11.33 -5.74
CA THR A 127 -1.24 11.02 -5.42
C THR A 127 -1.37 9.61 -4.86
N HIS A 128 -0.42 8.72 -5.18
CA HIS A 128 -0.41 7.33 -4.70
C HIS A 128 1.02 6.91 -4.37
N TRP A 129 1.12 5.87 -3.55
CA TRP A 129 2.38 5.24 -3.16
C TRP A 129 2.28 3.71 -3.19
N MET A 130 3.44 3.05 -3.25
CA MET A 130 3.58 1.63 -2.92
C MET A 130 4.93 1.41 -2.20
N PRO A 131 5.07 0.39 -1.33
CA PRO A 131 6.36 0.03 -0.79
C PRO A 131 7.33 -0.37 -1.91
N LEU A 132 8.63 -0.21 -1.68
CA LEU A 132 9.63 -0.77 -2.60
C LEU A 132 9.44 -2.30 -2.70
N PRO A 133 9.54 -2.88 -3.91
CA PRO A 133 9.52 -4.33 -4.05
C PRO A 133 10.72 -4.94 -3.32
N ALA A 134 10.56 -6.18 -2.86
CA ALA A 134 11.68 -6.94 -2.31
C ALA A 134 12.81 -7.03 -3.35
N ALA A 135 14.05 -6.90 -2.88
CA ALA A 135 15.20 -7.13 -3.74
C ALA A 135 15.14 -8.55 -4.33
N PRO A 136 15.53 -8.75 -5.60
CA PRO A 136 15.68 -10.09 -6.16
C PRO A 136 16.63 -10.93 -5.30
N ILE A 137 16.30 -12.20 -5.09
CA ILE A 137 17.20 -13.15 -4.43
C ILE A 137 18.07 -13.76 -5.53
N ASP A 138 19.39 -13.61 -5.43
CA ASP A 138 20.32 -14.30 -6.32
C ASP A 138 20.27 -15.82 -6.06
N GLU A 139 20.03 -16.65 -7.07
CA GLU A 139 19.94 -18.11 -6.95
C GLU A 139 21.28 -18.82 -6.63
N VAL A 140 22.33 -18.13 -6.17
CA VAL A 140 23.70 -18.69 -6.10
C VAL A 140 24.16 -19.10 -4.69
N THR A 141 23.34 -18.98 -3.64
CA THR A 141 23.71 -19.42 -2.27
C THR A 141 22.94 -20.65 -1.78
N HIS A 142 22.99 -21.75 -2.53
CA HIS A 142 22.51 -23.05 -2.02
C HIS A 142 23.40 -24.27 -2.29
N ALA A 143 24.61 -24.10 -2.85
CA ALA A 143 25.43 -25.25 -3.27
C ALA A 143 26.69 -25.55 -2.42
N GLU A 144 27.10 -24.71 -1.46
CA GLU A 144 28.40 -24.92 -0.77
C GLU A 144 28.30 -24.82 0.75
N ALA A 145 27.48 -25.67 1.35
CA ALA A 145 27.56 -25.97 2.78
C ALA A 145 27.43 -27.47 3.02
N ARG A 146 28.37 -28.25 2.47
CA ARG A 146 28.70 -29.63 2.86
C ARG A 146 29.93 -30.10 2.09
N GLN A 147 31.11 -29.72 2.58
CA GLN A 147 32.35 -30.50 2.51
C GLN A 147 33.40 -29.75 3.32
N ASP A 148 33.51 -30.13 4.59
CA ASP A 148 34.76 -30.23 5.35
C ASP A 148 34.50 -31.18 6.54
#